data_AF-A0A3S1HHQ1-F1
#
_entry.id   AF-A0A3S1HHQ1-F1
#
_cell.length_a   1.000
_cell.length_b   1.000
_cell.length_c   1.000
_cell.angle_alpha   90.00
_cell.angle_beta   90.00
_cell.angle_gamma   90.00
#
_symmetry.space_group_name_H-M   'P 1'
#
loop_
_entity.id
_entity.type
_entity.pdbx_description
1 polymer ?
#
loop_
_entity_poly.entity_id
_entity_poly.type
_entity_poly.pdbx_seq_one_letter_code
_entity_poly.pdbx_strand_id
1 'polypeptide(L)' 'MNATVAQSLDMADAAHIVLNTIRRPVIMVDADGFITFANADAEDFFRSSATMLARNTLP' A
#
# COMPACT_ATOMS: atom_id res chain seq x y z
N MET A 1 23.57 1.80 16.25
CA MET A 1 22.42 1.32 15.45
C MET A 1 21.31 2.34 15.63
N ASN A 2 20.88 3.10 14.60
CA ASN A 2 19.55 3.76 14.54
C ASN A 2 19.30 4.73 13.38
N ALA A 3 20.31 5.31 12.72
CA ALA A 3 20.05 6.33 11.69
C ALA A 3 19.39 5.74 10.42
N THR A 4 19.79 4.54 10.00
CA THR A 4 19.32 3.91 8.77
C THR A 4 17.86 3.44 8.84
N VAL A 5 17.41 2.97 10.02
CA VAL A 5 16.04 2.48 10.22
C VAL A 5 15.04 3.63 10.26
N ALA A 6 15.42 4.74 10.91
CA ALA A 6 14.61 5.97 10.92
C ALA A 6 14.44 6.53 9.49
N GLN A 7 15.53 6.59 8.72
CA GLN A 7 15.49 7.06 7.33
C GLN A 7 14.64 6.17 6.41
N SER A 8 14.61 4.85 6.63
CA SER A 8 13.73 3.94 5.88
C SER A 8 12.25 4.12 6.22
N LEU A 9 11.92 4.46 7.47
CA LEU A 9 10.55 4.76 7.89
C LEU A 9 10.07 6.07 7.26
N ASP A 10 10.89 7.12 7.30
CA ASP A 10 10.60 8.41 6.64
C ASP A 10 10.33 8.25 5.14
N MET A 11 11.11 7.39 4.47
CA MET A 11 10.88 7.09 3.05
C MET A 11 9.59 6.30 2.81
N ALA A 12 9.22 5.36 3.69
CA ALA A 12 7.96 4.63 3.58
C ALA A 12 6.75 5.57 3.75
N ASP A 13 6.81 6.49 4.71
CA ASP A 13 5.78 7.51 4.92
C ASP A 13 5.68 8.46 3.72
N ALA A 14 6.81 8.93 3.19
CA ALA A 14 6.83 9.75 1.98
C ALA A 14 6.25 9.01 0.76
N ALA A 15 6.58 7.73 0.58
CA ALA A 15 6.02 6.91 -0.47
C ALA A 15 4.50 6.76 -0.33
N HIS A 16 3.99 6.51 0.89
CA HIS A 16 2.56 6.44 1.16
C HIS A 16 1.84 7.75 0.81
N ILE A 17 2.42 8.91 1.16
CA ILE A 17 1.85 10.22 0.81
C ILE A 17 1.75 10.33 -0.72
N VAL A 18 2.85 10.08 -1.44
CA VAL A 18 2.87 10.17 -2.91
C VAL A 18 1.84 9.24 -3.55
N LEU A 19 1.79 7.97 -3.13
CA LEU A 19 0.85 6.99 -3.69
C LEU A 19 -0.61 7.36 -3.42
N ASN A 20 -0.90 7.98 -2.28
CA ASN A 20 -2.25 8.49 -1.98
C ASN A 20 -2.58 9.81 -2.72
N THR A 21 -1.61 10.51 -3.32
CA THR A 21 -1.91 11.66 -4.20
C THR A 21 -2.42 11.26 -5.58
N ILE A 22 -2.26 9.99 -5.97
CA ILE A 22 -2.75 9.46 -7.23
C ILE A 22 -4.27 9.26 -7.12
N ARG A 23 -5.04 10.01 -7.93
CA ARG A 23 -6.52 10.00 -7.96
C ARG A 23 -7.13 8.77 -8.67
N ARG A 24 -6.49 7.62 -8.52
CA ARG A 24 -6.87 6.34 -9.11
C ARG A 24 -6.57 5.21 -8.12
N PRO A 25 -7.35 4.12 -8.14
CA PRO A 25 -7.03 2.92 -7.38
C PRO A 25 -5.62 2.40 -7.72
N VAL A 26 -4.78 2.24 -6.71
CA VAL A 26 -3.43 1.64 -6.81
C VAL A 26 -3.31 0.54 -5.75
N ILE A 27 -2.86 -0.63 -6.18
CA ILE A 27 -2.52 -1.75 -5.31
C ILE A 27 -1.10 -2.24 -5.62
N MET A 28 -0.41 -2.73 -4.61
CA MET A 28 0.85 -3.46 -4.75
C MET A 28 0.58 -4.94 -4.51
N VAL A 29 1.24 -5.80 -5.30
CA VAL A 29 1.10 -7.24 -5.23
C VAL A 29 2.49 -7.86 -5.04
N ASP A 30 2.61 -8.86 -4.18
CA ASP A 30 3.85 -9.62 -4.01
C ASP A 30 4.05 -10.69 -5.08
N ALA A 31 5.13 -11.47 -4.96
CA ALA A 31 5.47 -12.54 -5.89
C ALA A 31 4.46 -13.72 -5.87
N ASP A 32 3.73 -13.88 -4.76
CA ASP A 32 2.75 -14.94 -4.57
C ASP A 32 1.33 -14.50 -4.99
N GLY A 33 1.17 -13.24 -5.42
CA GLY A 33 -0.07 -12.69 -5.94
C GLY A 33 -0.96 -12.03 -4.88
N PHE A 34 -0.48 -11.85 -3.64
CA PHE A 34 -1.24 -11.21 -2.56
C PHE A 34 -1.07 -9.70 -2.58
N ILE A 35 -2.16 -8.99 -2.26
CA ILE A 35 -2.14 -7.54 -2.13
C ILE A 35 -1.34 -7.17 -0.87
N THR A 36 -0.30 -6.36 -1.00
CA THR A 36 0.56 -5.91 0.11
C THR A 36 0.39 -4.44 0.46
N PHE A 37 -0.24 -3.67 -0.43
CA PHE A 37 -0.59 -2.27 -0.20
C PHE A 37 -1.81 -1.88 -1.04
N ALA A 38 -2.62 -0.98 -0.52
CA ALA A 38 -3.70 -0.31 -1.24
C ALA A 38 -3.73 1.17 -0.84
N ASN A 39 -3.90 2.08 -1.80
CA ASN A 39 -4.15 3.49 -1.50
C ASN A 39 -5.63 3.72 -1.13
N ALA A 40 -5.97 4.91 -0.61
CA ALA A 40 -7.33 5.23 -0.17
C ALA A 40 -8.38 5.07 -1.29
N ASP A 41 -8.05 5.46 -2.52
CA ASP A 41 -8.94 5.29 -3.68
C ASP A 41 -9.18 3.81 -4.01
N ALA A 42 -8.20 2.93 -3.79
CA ALA A 42 -8.40 1.48 -3.96
C ALA A 42 -9.31 0.91 -2.86
N GLU A 43 -9.13 1.30 -1.61
CA GLU A 43 -10.03 0.88 -0.53
C GLU A 43 -11.49 1.29 -0.81
N ASP A 44 -11.71 2.51 -1.30
CA ASP A 44 -13.04 3.00 -1.69
C ASP A 44 -13.60 2.23 -2.89
N PHE A 45 -12.80 1.99 -3.93
CA PHE A 45 -13.21 1.24 -5.12
C PHE A 45 -13.64 -0.19 -4.78
N PHE A 46 -12.85 -0.91 -3.98
CA PHE A 46 -13.15 -2.28 -3.56
C PHE A 46 -14.12 -2.37 -2.38
N ARG A 47 -14.46 -1.23 -1.75
CA ARG A 47 -15.29 -1.14 -0.53
C ARG A 47 -14.76 -2.00 0.61
N SER A 48 -13.44 -2.07 0.74
CA SER A 48 -12.74 -2.96 1.66
C SER A 48 -11.40 -2.35 2.06
N SER A 49 -11.01 -2.50 3.33
CA SER A 49 -9.76 -1.91 3.81
C SER A 49 -8.53 -2.66 3.29
N ALA A 50 -7.35 -2.02 3.27
CA ALA A 50 -6.10 -2.66 2.86
C ALA A 50 -5.85 -3.99 3.60
N THR A 51 -6.14 -4.05 4.91
CA THR A 51 -6.01 -5.27 5.73
C THR A 51 -6.92 -6.40 5.26
N MET A 52 -8.13 -6.09 4.77
CA MET A 52 -9.03 -7.09 4.22
C MET A 52 -8.63 -7.49 2.80
N LEU A 53 -8.18 -6.53 1.99
CA LEU A 53 -7.66 -6.78 0.63
C LEU A 53 -6.44 -7.70 0.64
N ALA A 54 -5.56 -7.54 1.63
CA ALA A 54 -4.33 -8.33 1.76
C ALA A 54 -4.55 -9.83 2.00
N ARG A 55 -5.78 -10.26 2.28
CA ARG A 55 -6.14 -11.68 2.44
C ARG A 55 -6.48 -12.36 1.12
N ASN A 56 -6.61 -11.59 0.04
CA ASN A 56 -7.03 -12.07 -1.26
C ASN A 56 -5.91 -11.90 -2.29
N THR A 57 -5.95 -12.75 -3.32
CA THR A 57 -5.15 -12.59 -4.54
C THR A 57 -6.01 -11.98 -5.64
N LEU A 58 -5.36 -11.36 -6.62
CA LEU A 58 -6.07 -10.98 -7.85
C LEU A 58 -6.39 -12.26 -8.66
N PRO A 59 -7.60 -12.39 -9.22
CA PRO A 59 -7.97 -13.50 -10.09
C PRO A 59 -7.27 -13.45 -11.46
#